data_AF-A0A699U1J2-F1
#
_entry.id   AF-A0A699U1J2-F1
#
_cell.length_a   1.000
_cell.length_b   1.000
_cell.length_c   1.000
_cell.angle_alpha   90.00
_cell.angle_beta   90.00
_cell.angle_gamma   90.00
#
_symmetry.space_group_name_H-M   'P 1'
#
loop_
_entity.id
_entity.type
_entity.pdbx_description
1 polymer ?
#
loop_
_entity_poly.entity_id
_entity_poly.type
_entity_poly.pdbx_seq_one_letter_code
_entity_poly.pdbx_strand_id
1 'polypeptide(L)'
;MRLWKSFWRRMSYDVSRTVLNSLHIQDLYMNDPELEGSVLYEVEVILKNYYKTVADFWLPPLSPISRDALKNRELMEKKSYNKAELAKEVAISVPKLNSDQKAIYDMVLRAANENKQEMIFVYGHSETRKTFL
;
A
#
# COMPACT_ATOMS: atom_id res chain seq x y z
N MET A 1 -2.16 -26.82 16.08
CA MET A 1 -1.09 -26.60 15.07
C MET A 1 -1.26 -27.35 13.74
N ARG A 2 -1.73 -28.62 13.69
CA ARG A 2 -1.91 -29.35 12.41
C ARG A 2 -2.89 -28.68 11.45
N LEU A 3 -4.01 -28.15 11.97
CA LEU A 3 -5.02 -27.47 11.16
C LEU A 3 -4.45 -26.24 10.45
N TRP A 4 -3.81 -25.32 11.18
CA TRP A 4 -3.18 -24.14 10.59
C TRP A 4 -2.21 -24.49 9.46
N LYS A 5 -1.25 -25.39 9.72
CA LYS A 5 -0.26 -25.85 8.72
C LYS A 5 -0.88 -26.48 7.46
N SER A 6 -2.08 -27.05 7.56
CA SER A 6 -2.80 -27.67 6.45
C SER A 6 -3.74 -26.72 5.69
N PHE A 7 -4.20 -25.64 6.33
CA PHE A 7 -5.26 -24.79 5.78
C PHE A 7 -4.83 -23.35 5.48
N TRP A 8 -3.72 -22.84 6.03
CA TRP A 8 -3.30 -21.46 5.78
C TRP A 8 -3.05 -21.19 4.29
N ARG A 9 -2.51 -22.15 3.53
CA ARG A 9 -2.33 -22.03 2.07
C ARG A 9 -3.65 -21.96 1.30
N ARG A 10 -4.74 -22.50 1.84
CA ARG A 10 -6.07 -22.37 1.20
C ARG A 10 -6.64 -20.99 1.49
N MET A 11 -6.52 -20.54 2.74
CA MET A 11 -6.91 -19.19 3.14
C MET A 11 -6.09 -18.11 2.41
N SER A 12 -4.83 -18.39 2.07
CA SER A 12 -3.99 -17.45 1.33
C SER A 12 -4.50 -17.17 -0.07
N TYR A 13 -5.23 -18.08 -0.72
CA TYR A 13 -5.85 -17.76 -2.01
C TYR A 13 -6.90 -16.65 -1.88
N ASP A 14 -7.71 -16.69 -0.83
CA ASP A 14 -8.74 -15.68 -0.56
C ASP A 14 -8.11 -14.38 -0.05
N VAL A 15 -7.11 -14.48 0.83
CA VAL A 15 -6.36 -13.31 1.33
C VAL A 15 -5.59 -12.64 0.22
N SER A 16 -4.91 -13.38 -0.66
CA SER A 16 -4.25 -12.80 -1.84
C SER A 16 -5.25 -12.07 -2.72
N ARG A 17 -6.44 -12.62 -2.96
CA ARG A 17 -7.48 -11.92 -3.75
C ARG A 17 -7.98 -10.64 -3.06
N THR A 18 -8.26 -10.68 -1.77
CA THR A 18 -8.71 -9.49 -1.02
C THR A 18 -7.61 -8.44 -0.93
N VAL A 19 -6.37 -8.86 -0.68
CA VAL A 19 -5.19 -7.98 -0.66
C VAL A 19 -4.93 -7.40 -2.04
N LEU A 20 -4.87 -8.21 -3.11
CA LEU A 20 -4.71 -7.74 -4.51
C LEU A 20 -5.81 -6.74 -4.90
N ASN A 21 -7.08 -7.04 -4.59
CA ASN A 21 -8.22 -6.16 -4.89
C ASN A 21 -8.16 -4.86 -4.07
N SER A 22 -7.76 -4.93 -2.81
CA SER A 22 -7.66 -3.76 -1.94
C SER A 22 -6.43 -2.89 -2.25
N LEU A 23 -5.41 -3.45 -2.90
CA LEU A 23 -4.15 -2.78 -3.23
C LEU A 23 -4.04 -2.36 -4.71
N HIS A 24 -4.96 -2.76 -5.59
CA HIS A 24 -4.84 -2.59 -7.06
C HIS A 24 -3.51 -3.12 -7.64
N ILE A 25 -2.87 -4.07 -6.97
CA ILE A 25 -1.63 -4.71 -7.42
C ILE A 25 -2.04 -5.94 -8.23
N GLN A 26 -1.52 -6.08 -9.46
CA GLN A 26 -1.81 -7.26 -10.31
C GLN A 26 -0.92 -8.47 -10.01
N ASP A 27 0.27 -8.26 -9.44
CA ASP A 27 1.20 -9.34 -9.09
C ASP A 27 1.99 -8.99 -7.82
N LEU A 28 1.54 -9.51 -6.68
CA LEU A 28 2.23 -9.35 -5.41
C LEU A 28 3.03 -10.62 -5.12
N TYR A 29 4.32 -10.59 -5.42
CA TYR A 29 5.21 -11.73 -5.18
C TYR A 29 5.59 -11.78 -3.69
N MET A 30 4.88 -12.59 -2.91
CA MET A 30 5.21 -12.89 -1.51
C MET A 30 5.85 -14.28 -1.41
N ASN A 31 6.87 -14.42 -0.57
CA ASN A 31 7.37 -15.76 -0.20
C ASN A 31 6.41 -16.46 0.79
N ASP A 32 6.53 -17.79 0.93
CA ASP A 32 5.63 -18.58 1.78
C ASP A 32 5.51 -18.06 3.24
N PRO A 33 6.59 -17.64 3.93
CA PRO A 33 6.50 -17.05 5.27
C PRO A 33 5.75 -15.72 5.32
N GLU A 34 5.94 -14.84 4.33
CA GLU A 34 5.22 -13.57 4.21
C GLU A 34 3.73 -13.80 3.96
N LEU A 35 3.41 -14.79 3.12
CA LEU A 35 2.04 -15.17 2.79
C LEU A 35 1.33 -15.77 4.01
N GLU A 36 1.97 -16.68 4.74
CA GLU A 36 1.45 -17.26 5.98
C GLU A 36 1.22 -16.18 7.05
N GLY A 37 2.16 -15.23 7.19
CA GLY A 37 2.04 -14.10 8.10
C GLY A 37 0.88 -13.16 7.74
N SER A 38 0.63 -12.93 6.45
CA SER A 38 -0.48 -12.11 5.97
C SER A 38 -1.84 -12.73 6.26
N VAL A 39 -1.99 -14.04 6.03
CA VAL A 39 -3.22 -14.78 6.38
C VAL A 39 -3.49 -14.73 7.87
N LEU A 40 -2.46 -14.94 8.69
CA LEU A 40 -2.59 -14.94 10.15
C LEU A 40 -3.07 -13.59 10.67
N TYR A 41 -2.67 -12.50 10.02
CA TYR A 41 -3.14 -11.17 10.36
C TYR A 41 -4.60 -10.92 10.02
N GLU A 42 -5.06 -11.31 8.82
CA GLU A 42 -6.48 -11.17 8.46
C GLU A 42 -7.37 -11.92 9.46
N VAL A 43 -6.93 -13.11 9.88
CA VAL A 43 -7.59 -13.86 10.96
C VAL A 43 -7.59 -13.07 12.27
N GLU A 44 -6.46 -12.48 12.69
CA GLU A 44 -6.38 -11.63 13.88
C GLU A 44 -7.32 -10.41 13.80
N VAL A 45 -7.42 -9.74 12.65
CA VAL A 45 -8.32 -8.59 12.45
C VAL A 45 -9.78 -9.01 12.60
N ILE A 46 -10.16 -10.11 11.96
CA ILE A 46 -11.52 -10.66 12.07
C ILE A 46 -11.82 -11.01 13.54
N LEU A 47 -10.89 -11.67 14.23
CA LEU A 47 -11.06 -12.06 15.63
C LEU A 47 -11.17 -10.86 16.57
N LYS A 48 -10.42 -9.78 16.32
CA LYS A 48 -10.50 -8.54 17.11
C LYS A 48 -11.87 -7.90 17.09
N ASN A 49 -12.61 -7.99 15.98
CA ASN A 49 -13.99 -7.52 15.90
C ASN A 49 -14.93 -8.28 16.85
N TYR A 50 -14.52 -9.47 17.29
CA TYR A 50 -15.22 -10.29 18.28
C TYR A 50 -14.54 -10.31 19.65
N TYR A 51 -13.63 -9.36 19.93
CA TYR A 51 -12.84 -9.28 21.16
C TYR A 51 -12.01 -10.53 21.45
N LYS A 52 -11.58 -11.23 20.40
CA LYS A 52 -10.70 -12.40 20.47
C LYS A 52 -9.41 -12.15 19.71
N THR A 53 -8.44 -13.03 19.92
CA THR A 53 -7.11 -13.00 19.32
C THR A 53 -6.75 -14.39 18.79
N VAL A 54 -5.74 -14.47 17.93
CA VAL A 54 -5.19 -15.75 17.43
C VAL A 54 -4.68 -16.63 18.58
N ALA A 55 -4.26 -16.03 19.69
CA ALA A 55 -3.82 -16.75 20.90
C ALA A 55 -4.98 -17.54 21.55
N ASP A 56 -6.21 -17.02 21.49
CA ASP A 56 -7.41 -17.67 22.05
C ASP A 56 -7.80 -18.95 21.29
N PHE A 57 -7.26 -19.15 20.09
CA PHE A 57 -7.54 -20.30 19.21
C PHE A 57 -6.33 -21.21 18.98
N TRP A 58 -5.27 -21.08 19.79
CA TRP A 58 -4.05 -21.89 19.67
C TRP A 58 -3.38 -21.79 18.28
N LEU A 59 -3.56 -20.65 17.62
CA LEU A 59 -2.88 -20.32 16.37
C LEU A 59 -1.47 -19.79 16.65
N PRO A 60 -0.56 -19.82 15.66
CA PRO A 60 0.76 -19.24 15.83
C PRO A 60 0.66 -17.77 16.26
N PRO A 61 1.53 -17.30 17.15
CA PRO A 61 1.59 -15.87 17.46
C PRO A 61 2.05 -15.11 16.22
N LEU A 62 1.42 -13.96 15.97
CA LEU A 62 1.87 -13.03 14.93
C LEU A 62 3.32 -12.64 15.19
N SER A 63 4.21 -12.93 14.24
CA SER A 63 5.59 -12.51 14.37
C SER A 63 5.69 -10.97 14.35
N PRO A 64 6.63 -10.36 15.08
CA PRO A 64 6.87 -8.92 15.02
C PRO A 64 7.15 -8.44 13.59
N ILE A 65 7.84 -9.27 12.80
CA ILE A 65 8.16 -9.02 11.39
C ILE A 65 6.88 -8.94 10.55
N SER A 66 5.91 -9.82 10.78
CA SER A 66 4.61 -9.79 10.09
C SER A 66 3.81 -8.55 10.49
N ARG A 67 3.88 -8.15 11.76
CA ARG A 67 3.21 -6.94 12.28
C ARG A 67 3.78 -5.66 11.65
N ASP A 68 5.11 -5.59 11.49
CA ASP A 68 5.79 -4.44 10.88
C ASP A 68 5.69 -4.43 9.35
N ALA A 69 5.73 -5.60 8.70
CA ALA A 69 5.49 -5.75 7.26
C ALA A 69 4.09 -5.27 6.84
N LEU A 70 3.13 -5.26 7.77
CA LEU A 70 1.75 -4.81 7.53
C LEU A 70 1.50 -3.34 7.90
N LYS A 71 2.23 -2.76 8.86
CA LYS A 71 2.42 -1.29 8.91
C LYS A 71 3.04 -0.77 7.61
N ASN A 72 3.85 -1.61 6.98
CA ASN A 72 4.42 -1.39 5.68
C ASN A 72 3.45 -1.68 4.53
N ARG A 73 2.12 -1.82 4.72
CA ARG A 73 1.18 -1.88 3.59
C ARG A 73 1.32 -0.65 2.68
N GLU A 74 1.37 0.55 3.24
CA GLU A 74 1.62 1.78 2.48
C GLU A 74 3.03 1.80 1.86
N LEU A 75 4.01 1.20 2.54
CA LEU A 75 5.37 1.06 2.01
C LEU A 75 5.44 0.01 0.88
N MET A 76 4.62 -1.04 0.95
CA MET A 76 4.46 -2.09 -0.04
C MET A 76 3.75 -1.53 -1.26
N GLU A 77 2.66 -0.77 -1.07
CA GLU A 77 1.99 0.03 -2.12
C GLU A 77 3.00 0.96 -2.82
N LYS A 78 3.81 1.69 -2.03
CA LYS A 78 4.90 2.53 -2.56
C LYS A 78 5.97 1.75 -3.31
N LYS A 79 6.30 0.53 -2.88
CA LYS A 79 7.30 -0.33 -3.52
C LYS A 79 6.75 -1.05 -4.76
N SER A 80 5.45 -1.26 -4.84
CA SER A 80 4.78 -1.93 -5.95
C SER A 80 4.37 -1.00 -7.09
N TYR A 81 4.61 0.32 -6.99
CA TYR A 81 4.35 1.22 -8.12
C TYR A 81 5.13 0.77 -9.35
N ASN A 82 4.40 0.56 -10.45
CA ASN A 82 5.01 0.29 -11.73
C ASN A 82 5.70 1.58 -12.23
N LYS A 83 7.01 1.67 -11.98
CA LYS A 83 7.81 2.85 -12.36
C LYS A 83 7.71 3.18 -13.85
N ALA A 84 7.53 2.18 -14.71
CA ALA A 84 7.41 2.39 -16.15
C ALA A 84 6.06 3.00 -16.53
N GLU A 85 4.99 2.60 -15.85
CA GLU A 85 3.65 3.18 -16.03
C GLU A 85 3.58 4.59 -15.48
N LEU A 86 4.13 4.80 -14.28
CA LEU A 86 4.24 6.13 -13.67
C LEU A 86 5.04 7.10 -14.56
N ALA A 87 6.15 6.64 -15.15
CA ALA A 87 6.94 7.46 -16.07
C ALA A 87 6.16 7.85 -17.34
N LYS A 88 5.33 6.95 -17.87
CA LYS A 88 4.45 7.26 -19.01
C LYS A 88 3.40 8.29 -18.64
N GLU A 89 2.79 8.16 -17.46
CA GLU A 89 1.80 9.12 -16.97
C GLU A 89 2.41 10.52 -16.79
N VAL A 90 3.59 10.60 -16.15
CA VAL A 90 4.34 11.85 -16.01
C VAL A 90 4.63 12.49 -17.37
N ALA A 91 5.08 11.71 -18.36
CA ALA A 91 5.38 12.21 -19.70
C ALA A 91 4.13 12.78 -20.42
N ILE A 92 2.93 12.28 -20.10
CA ILE A 92 1.66 12.74 -20.68
C ILE A 92 1.09 13.95 -19.91
N SER A 93 1.23 13.97 -18.59
CA SER A 93 0.58 14.93 -17.71
C SER A 93 1.38 16.21 -17.52
N VAL A 94 2.71 16.12 -17.39
CA VAL A 94 3.58 17.31 -17.19
C VAL A 94 3.46 18.34 -18.31
N PRO A 95 3.38 17.98 -19.61
CA PRO A 95 3.18 18.95 -20.69
C PRO A 95 1.83 19.66 -20.66
N LYS A 96 0.84 19.13 -19.94
CA LYS A 96 -0.51 19.72 -19.82
C LYS A 96 -0.62 20.72 -18.67
N LEU A 97 0.40 20.84 -17.83
CA LEU A 97 0.43 21.80 -16.72
C LEU A 97 0.59 23.22 -17.25
N ASN A 98 -0.18 24.16 -16.69
CA ASN A 98 0.07 25.58 -16.91
C ASN A 98 1.32 26.05 -16.13
N SER A 99 1.73 27.31 -16.33
CA SER A 99 2.92 27.88 -15.70
C SER A 99 2.95 27.72 -14.17
N ASP A 100 1.80 27.93 -13.52
CA ASP A 100 1.70 27.98 -12.07
C ASP A 100 1.71 26.56 -11.48
N GLN A 101 0.96 25.66 -12.12
CA GLN A 101 0.95 24.22 -11.82
C GLN A 101 2.34 23.60 -12.01
N LYS A 102 3.04 23.96 -13.08
CA LYS A 102 4.40 23.49 -13.34
C LYS A 102 5.39 24.01 -12.29
N ALA A 103 5.27 25.26 -11.87
CA ALA A 103 6.09 25.81 -10.79
C ALA A 103 5.89 25.05 -9.46
N ILE A 104 4.64 24.69 -9.13
CA ILE A 104 4.33 23.89 -7.94
C ILE A 104 4.90 22.46 -8.08
N TYR A 105 4.71 21.83 -9.24
CA TYR A 105 5.26 20.50 -9.53
C TYR A 105 6.79 20.46 -9.37
N ASP A 106 7.49 21.43 -9.94
CA ASP A 106 8.95 21.55 -9.85
C ASP A 106 9.41 21.80 -8.39
N MET A 107 8.62 22.54 -7.59
CA MET A 107 8.87 22.77 -6.16
C MET A 107 8.74 21.48 -5.35
N VAL A 108 7.66 20.72 -5.53
CA VAL A 108 7.44 19.43 -4.86
C VAL A 108 8.56 18.44 -5.19
N LEU A 109 8.95 18.35 -6.46
CA LEU A 109 10.07 17.51 -6.91
C LEU A 109 11.39 17.89 -6.24
N ARG A 110 11.68 19.20 -6.14
CA ARG A 110 12.89 19.68 -5.47
C ARG A 110 12.87 19.35 -3.99
N ALA A 111 11.78 19.62 -3.28
CA ALA A 111 11.64 19.32 -1.86
C ALA A 111 11.83 17.82 -1.57
N ALA A 112 11.24 16.96 -2.42
CA ALA A 112 11.42 15.51 -2.33
C ALA A 112 12.88 15.08 -2.54
N ASN A 113 13.56 15.61 -3.57
CA ASN A 113 14.97 15.30 -3.83
C ASN A 113 15.91 15.78 -2.73
N GLU A 114 15.58 16.90 -2.08
CA GLU A 114 16.38 17.48 -1.00
C GLU A 114 15.99 16.94 0.39
N ASN A 115 15.04 15.99 0.48
CA ASN A 115 14.44 15.50 1.73
C ASN A 115 13.98 16.63 2.67
N LYS A 116 13.46 17.72 2.09
CA LYS A 116 12.92 18.85 2.84
C LYS A 116 11.42 18.73 2.95
N GLN A 117 10.90 18.98 4.15
CA GLN A 117 9.47 19.10 4.37
C GLN A 117 9.03 20.53 4.04
N GLU A 118 8.17 20.66 3.02
CA GLU A 118 7.59 21.95 2.61
C GLU A 118 6.06 21.86 2.63
N MET A 119 5.42 22.91 3.13
CA MET A 119 3.97 23.05 3.13
C MET A 119 3.58 23.99 1.98
N ILE A 120 2.85 23.45 1.00
CA ILE A 120 2.48 24.18 -0.23
C ILE A 120 0.97 24.36 -0.27
N PHE A 121 0.52 25.60 -0.45
CA PHE A 121 -0.89 25.93 -0.61
C PHE A 121 -1.18 26.22 -2.08
N VAL A 122 -2.00 25.38 -2.72
CA VAL A 122 -2.40 25.56 -4.13
C VAL A 122 -3.71 26.34 -4.22
N TYR A 123 -3.60 27.60 -4.63
CA TYR A 123 -4.74 28.46 -4.93
C TYR A 123 -5.10 28.43 -6.42
N GLY A 124 -6.36 28.69 -6.74
CA GLY A 124 -6.88 28.64 -8.11
C GLY A 124 -8.38 28.83 -8.13
N HIS A 125 -8.90 29.28 -9.27
CA HIS A 125 -10.32 29.42 -9.51
C HIS A 125 -10.94 28.05 -9.82
N SER A 126 -12.26 27.91 -9.74
CA SER A 126 -12.97 26.64 -10.00
C SER A 126 -12.65 26.03 -11.38
N GLU A 127 -12.24 26.87 -12.34
CA GLU A 127 -11.86 26.48 -13.70
C GLU A 127 -10.40 26.03 -13.85
N THR A 128 -9.54 26.22 -12.84
CA THR A 128 -8.08 25.99 -12.96
C THR A 128 -7.67 24.52 -12.78
N ARG A 129 -8.62 23.57 -12.92
CA ARG A 129 -8.39 22.12 -12.82
C ARG A 129 -7.43 21.72 -11.69
N LYS A 130 -7.64 22.22 -10.47
CA LYS A 130 -6.75 21.95 -9.34
C LYS A 130 -6.52 20.46 -9.07
N THR A 131 -7.52 19.65 -9.33
CA THR A 131 -7.49 18.18 -9.17
C THR A 131 -6.59 17.46 -10.19
N PHE A 132 -6.10 18.17 -11.21
CA PHE A 132 -5.17 17.62 -12.20
C PHE A 132 -3.71 17.67 -11.75
N LEU A 133 -3.37 18.59 -10.84
CA LEU A 133 -2.06 18.70 -10.22
C LEU A 133 -1.97 17.72 -9.05
#